data_AF-A0A7W8ADB7-F1
#
_entry.id   AF-A0A7W8ADB7-F1
#
_cell.length_a   1.000
_cell.length_b   1.000
_cell.length_c   1.000
_cell.angle_alpha   90.00
_cell.angle_beta   90.00
_cell.angle_gamma   90.00
#
_symmetry.space_group_name_H-M   'P 1'
#
loop_
_entity.id
_entity.type
_entity.pdbx_description
1 polymer ?
#
loop_
_entity_poly.entity_id
_entity_poly.type
_entity_poly.pdbx_seq_one_letter_code
_entity_poly.pdbx_strand_id
1 'polypeptide(L)'
;MILYECVITHARAEPVRNIFRYRSVLCLADADDRPRRSPVAPPAGRGDLDVFLARHELAADRVLTLAHHRLLGWAFDPLRVHWCFSGGRLAATVAEVRNTYGGRHRYLLRPGAREVAKDFHVSPFNEVDGFYRIDLPIPDERLRLTVTLHRQGRPPFAASVRGRRVPAMKARHILAPVFTSARIRRQGIGLYLRGLTIQPPGVNR
;
A
#
# COMPACT_ATOMS: atom_id res chain seq x y z
N MET A 1 2.41 -14.99 -10.80
CA MET A 1 1.45 -13.97 -10.32
C MET A 1 0.20 -14.63 -9.75
N ILE A 2 -0.18 -14.26 -8.53
CA ILE A 2 -1.40 -14.66 -7.83
C ILE A 2 -2.33 -13.45 -7.75
N LEU A 3 -3.64 -13.66 -7.90
CA LEU A 3 -4.64 -12.59 -7.94
C LEU A 3 -5.54 -12.63 -6.71
N TYR A 4 -5.89 -11.46 -6.19
CA TYR A 4 -6.83 -11.31 -5.08
C TYR A 4 -7.95 -10.36 -5.45
N GLU A 5 -9.19 -10.81 -5.42
CA GLU A 5 -10.33 -9.90 -5.39
C GLU A 5 -10.47 -9.32 -3.98
N CYS A 6 -10.38 -8.00 -3.88
CA CYS A 6 -10.21 -7.31 -2.61
C CYS A 6 -11.36 -6.34 -2.34
N VAL A 7 -11.62 -6.15 -1.05
CA VAL A 7 -12.36 -5.02 -0.52
C VAL A 7 -11.41 -4.20 0.32
N ILE A 8 -11.28 -2.93 -0.05
CA ILE A 8 -10.45 -1.95 0.64
C ILE A 8 -11.37 -1.03 1.42
N THR A 9 -11.10 -0.86 2.71
CA THR A 9 -11.90 -0.01 3.61
C THR A 9 -10.99 1.01 4.28
N HIS A 10 -11.39 2.27 4.19
CA HIS A 10 -10.78 3.39 4.88
C HIS A 10 -11.80 3.91 5.89
N ALA A 11 -11.47 3.84 7.18
CA ALA A 11 -12.30 4.32 8.27
C ALA A 11 -11.59 5.49 8.95
N ARG A 12 -12.25 6.63 8.92
CA ARG A 12 -11.84 7.86 9.60
C ARG A 12 -12.97 8.25 10.55
N ALA A 13 -12.65 8.50 11.82
CA ALA A 13 -13.60 9.04 12.78
C ALA A 13 -13.57 10.57 12.82
N GLU A 14 -12.40 11.18 12.60
CA GLU A 14 -12.19 12.63 12.70
C GLU A 14 -11.27 13.19 11.59
N PRO A 15 -11.35 14.50 11.30
CA PRO A 15 -12.32 15.47 11.84
C PRO A 15 -13.72 15.28 11.25
N VAL A 16 -13.84 14.61 10.11
CA VAL A 16 -15.12 14.19 9.51
C VAL A 16 -15.20 12.67 9.55
N ARG A 17 -16.23 12.13 10.19
CA ARG A 17 -16.50 10.69 10.20
C ARG A 17 -16.82 10.24 8.78
N ASN A 18 -15.99 9.35 8.25
CA ASN A 18 -16.14 8.84 6.90
C ASN A 18 -15.63 7.39 6.81
N ILE A 19 -16.47 6.51 6.31
CA ILE A 19 -16.09 5.14 5.96
C ILE A 19 -16.20 5.01 4.45
N PHE A 20 -15.07 4.83 3.78
CA PHE A 20 -14.99 4.65 2.35
C PHE A 20 -14.58 3.22 2.03
N ARG A 21 -15.46 2.49 1.36
CA ARG A 21 -15.25 1.08 1.02
C ARG A 21 -15.42 0.87 -0.49
N TYR A 22 -14.48 0.16 -1.10
CA TYR A 22 -14.52 -0.14 -2.54
C TYR A 22 -13.86 -1.48 -2.85
N ARG A 23 -14.24 -2.05 -4.00
CA ARG A 23 -13.63 -3.28 -4.52
C ARG A 23 -12.47 -2.94 -5.45
N SER A 24 -11.41 -3.73 -5.38
CA SER A 24 -10.28 -3.69 -6.32
C SER A 24 -9.72 -5.10 -6.53
N VAL A 25 -8.67 -5.22 -7.33
CA VAL A 25 -7.90 -6.43 -7.55
C VAL A 25 -6.43 -6.12 -7.29
N LEU A 26 -5.80 -6.92 -6.42
CA LEU A 26 -4.36 -6.84 -6.16
C LEU A 26 -3.68 -8.11 -6.68
N CYS A 27 -2.43 -7.96 -7.10
CA CYS A 27 -1.61 -9.01 -7.67
C CYS A 27 -0.38 -9.21 -6.79
N LEU A 28 -0.13 -10.45 -6.37
CA LEU A 28 1.12 -10.87 -5.74
C LEU A 28 2.02 -11.49 -6.81
N ALA A 29 3.25 -11.02 -6.94
CA ALA A 29 4.23 -11.57 -7.87
C ALA A 29 5.61 -11.59 -7.23
N ASP A 30 6.49 -12.45 -7.74
CA ASP A 30 7.90 -12.34 -7.41
C ASP A 30 8.46 -11.07 -8.10
N ALA A 31 9.22 -10.26 -7.38
CA ALA A 31 9.76 -9.02 -7.91
C ALA A 31 10.83 -9.29 -8.99
N ASP A 32 11.46 -10.47 -8.93
CA ASP A 32 12.51 -10.91 -9.85
C ASP A 32 11.96 -11.62 -11.09
N ASP A 33 10.65 -11.89 -11.12
CA ASP A 33 10.00 -12.43 -12.31
C ASP A 33 10.23 -11.47 -13.49
N ARG A 34 10.77 -12.00 -14.58
CA ARG A 34 10.99 -11.21 -15.79
C ARG A 34 9.68 -10.56 -16.24
N PRO A 35 9.68 -9.25 -16.55
CA PRO A 35 8.48 -8.59 -17.02
C PRO A 35 8.04 -9.23 -18.34
N ARG A 36 6.86 -9.86 -18.33
CA ARG A 36 6.24 -10.36 -19.56
C ARG A 36 5.83 -9.16 -20.41
N ARG A 37 6.18 -9.15 -21.69
CA ARG A 37 5.64 -8.18 -22.67
C ARG A 37 4.16 -8.50 -22.89
N SER A 38 3.32 -7.95 -22.02
CA SER A 38 1.87 -8.10 -22.04
C SER A 38 1.23 -6.75 -21.73
N PRO A 39 0.10 -6.40 -22.37
CA PRO A 39 -0.69 -5.23 -21.99
C PRO A 39 -1.11 -5.26 -20.53
N VAL A 40 -1.23 -6.45 -19.93
CA VAL A 40 -1.46 -6.63 -18.50
C VAL A 40 -0.31 -7.42 -17.90
N ALA A 41 0.49 -6.75 -17.08
CA ALA A 41 1.72 -7.31 -16.52
C ALA A 41 1.69 -7.29 -14.98
N PRO A 42 2.35 -8.26 -14.30
CA PRO A 42 2.44 -8.27 -12.85
C PRO A 42 3.17 -7.02 -12.31
N PRO A 43 2.99 -6.70 -11.01
CA PRO A 43 3.80 -5.71 -10.31
C PRO A 43 5.19 -6.29 -10.03
N ALA A 44 6.00 -6.44 -11.07
CA ALA A 44 7.38 -6.93 -11.00
C ALA A 44 8.39 -5.77 -10.97
N GLY A 45 9.62 -6.08 -10.57
CA GLY A 45 10.75 -5.17 -10.46
C GLY A 45 10.96 -4.64 -9.05
N ARG A 46 12.21 -4.74 -8.58
CA ARG A 46 12.66 -4.21 -7.28
C ARG A 46 12.81 -2.68 -7.29
N GLY A 47 13.12 -2.09 -8.45
CA GLY A 47 13.39 -0.65 -8.54
C GLY A 47 14.55 -0.25 -7.63
N ASP A 48 14.37 0.78 -6.81
CA ASP A 48 15.33 1.25 -5.80
C ASP A 48 15.14 0.59 -4.41
N LEU A 49 14.42 -0.54 -4.34
CA LEU A 49 14.19 -1.26 -3.08
C LEU A 49 15.49 -1.78 -2.46
N ASP A 50 16.41 -2.32 -3.25
CA ASP A 50 17.66 -2.89 -2.72
C ASP A 50 18.54 -1.78 -2.10
N VAL A 51 18.57 -0.59 -2.70
CA VAL A 51 19.23 0.59 -2.13
C VAL A 51 18.60 0.99 -0.79
N PHE A 52 17.26 0.93 -0.70
CA PHE A 52 16.55 1.21 0.54
C PHE A 52 16.86 0.16 1.62
N LEU A 53 16.88 -1.12 1.28
CA LEU A 53 17.23 -2.20 2.22
C LEU A 53 18.67 -2.07 2.71
N ALA A 54 19.62 -1.78 1.81
CA ALA A 54 21.03 -1.63 2.16
C ALA A 54 21.28 -0.49 3.17
N ARG A 55 20.54 0.63 3.06
CA ARG A 55 20.58 1.72 4.05
C ARG A 55 20.11 1.33 5.45
N HIS A 56 19.34 0.25 5.54
CA HIS A 56 18.90 -0.34 6.81
C HIS A 56 19.69 -1.60 7.18
N GLU A 57 20.86 -1.81 6.55
CA GLU A 57 21.75 -2.95 6.79
C GLU A 57 21.09 -4.30 6.49
N LEU A 58 20.20 -4.33 5.49
CA LEU A 58 19.47 -5.51 5.07
C LEU A 58 19.71 -5.81 3.59
N ALA A 59 19.65 -7.09 3.25
CA ALA A 59 19.64 -7.58 1.88
C ALA A 59 18.51 -8.60 1.71
N ALA A 60 18.07 -8.80 0.46
CA ALA A 60 17.04 -9.77 0.14
C ALA A 60 17.43 -10.57 -1.10
N ASP A 61 17.43 -11.89 -0.98
CA ASP A 61 17.68 -12.81 -2.10
C ASP A 61 16.41 -12.99 -2.93
N ARG A 62 15.24 -12.84 -2.31
CA ARG A 62 13.93 -12.96 -2.95
C ARG A 62 12.96 -11.91 -2.42
N VAL A 63 12.14 -11.33 -3.29
CA VAL A 63 11.13 -10.35 -2.88
C VAL A 63 9.77 -10.69 -3.46
N LEU A 64 8.76 -10.87 -2.61
CA LEU A 64 7.37 -10.95 -3.05
C LEU A 64 6.73 -9.57 -3.01
N THR A 65 6.09 -9.14 -4.09
CA THR A 65 5.47 -7.82 -4.22
C THR A 65 3.98 -7.94 -4.42
N LEU A 66 3.20 -7.23 -3.59
CA LEU A 66 1.77 -7.03 -3.75
C LEU A 66 1.48 -5.59 -4.17
N ALA A 67 0.89 -5.42 -5.35
CA ALA A 67 0.44 -4.13 -5.89
C ALA A 67 -0.68 -4.36 -6.92
N HIS A 68 -1.17 -3.30 -7.58
CA HIS A 68 -2.00 -3.49 -8.76
C HIS A 68 -1.15 -4.02 -9.92
N HIS A 69 -1.77 -4.75 -10.86
CA HIS A 69 -1.10 -5.05 -12.13
C HIS A 69 -0.87 -3.77 -12.93
N ARG A 70 0.12 -3.82 -13.82
CA ARG A 70 0.41 -2.78 -14.80
C ARG A 70 -0.48 -2.99 -16.01
N LEU A 71 -1.17 -1.94 -16.45
CA LEU A 71 -1.92 -1.86 -17.69
C LEU A 71 -1.19 -0.93 -18.66
N LEU A 72 -0.73 -1.46 -19.80
CA LEU A 72 0.05 -0.74 -20.80
C LEU A 72 1.25 0.01 -20.18
N GLY A 73 1.94 -0.64 -19.24
CA GLY A 73 3.08 -0.06 -18.52
C GLY A 73 2.70 0.87 -17.37
N TRP A 74 1.45 1.34 -17.27
CA TRP A 74 0.95 2.20 -16.20
C TRP A 74 0.37 1.38 -15.04
N ALA A 75 0.55 1.85 -13.80
CA ALA A 75 -0.12 1.31 -12.62
C ALA A 75 -0.50 2.42 -11.65
N PHE A 76 -1.53 2.17 -10.86
CA PHE A 76 -1.92 3.02 -9.74
C PHE A 76 -1.72 2.25 -8.44
N ASP A 77 -0.59 2.48 -7.77
CA ASP A 77 -0.18 1.75 -6.57
C ASP A 77 -0.14 2.69 -5.35
N PRO A 78 -1.29 3.01 -4.73
CA PRO A 78 -1.32 3.86 -3.55
C PRO A 78 -0.59 3.20 -2.37
N LEU A 79 -0.61 1.87 -2.32
CA LEU A 79 0.13 1.03 -1.40
C LEU A 79 0.72 -0.14 -2.19
N ARG A 80 2.02 -0.35 -2.05
CA ARG A 80 2.75 -1.53 -2.51
C ARG A 80 3.43 -2.17 -1.31
N VAL A 81 3.30 -3.48 -1.17
CA VAL A 81 3.91 -4.23 -0.06
C VAL A 81 4.94 -5.19 -0.62
N HIS A 82 6.14 -5.16 -0.05
CA HIS A 82 7.23 -6.06 -0.38
C HIS A 82 7.56 -6.93 0.83
N TRP A 83 7.53 -8.25 0.68
CA TRP A 83 8.09 -9.18 1.65
C TRP A 83 9.46 -9.62 1.16
N CYS A 84 10.49 -9.21 1.90
CA CYS A 84 11.89 -9.37 1.56
C CYS A 84 12.46 -10.57 2.33
N PHE A 85 12.94 -11.58 1.60
CA PHE A 85 13.48 -12.80 2.15
C PHE A 85 14.99 -12.87 1.96
N SER A 86 15.71 -13.33 2.98
CA SER A 86 17.13 -13.66 2.91
C SER A 86 17.38 -15.02 3.57
N GLY A 87 18.15 -15.89 2.92
CA GLY A 87 18.42 -17.24 3.41
C GLY A 87 17.13 -18.07 3.68
N GLY A 88 16.07 -17.82 2.90
CA GLY A 88 14.77 -18.48 3.03
C GLY A 88 13.89 -17.98 4.20
N ARG A 89 14.33 -16.98 4.97
CA ARG A 89 13.57 -16.38 6.07
C ARG A 89 13.12 -14.97 5.71
N LEU A 90 11.99 -14.53 6.26
CA LEU A 90 11.55 -13.14 6.12
C LEU A 90 12.55 -12.24 6.86
N ALA A 91 13.23 -11.37 6.12
CA ALA A 91 14.21 -10.41 6.65
C ALA A 91 13.57 -9.06 6.96
N ALA A 92 12.59 -8.63 6.15
CA ALA A 92 11.80 -7.43 6.38
C ALA A 92 10.52 -7.43 5.54
N THR A 93 9.54 -6.63 5.97
CA THR A 93 8.39 -6.23 5.15
C THR A 93 8.47 -4.73 4.90
N VAL A 94 8.43 -4.30 3.64
CA VAL A 94 8.45 -2.89 3.26
C VAL A 94 7.09 -2.48 2.69
N ALA A 95 6.44 -1.51 3.35
CA ALA A 95 5.22 -0.90 2.84
C ALA A 95 5.56 0.43 2.16
N GLU A 96 5.53 0.44 0.83
CA GLU A 96 5.69 1.64 0.02
C GLU A 96 4.33 2.30 -0.19
N VAL A 97 4.18 3.54 0.27
CA VAL A 97 2.97 4.33 0.10
C VAL A 97 3.25 5.50 -0.83
N ARG A 98 2.36 5.71 -1.79
CA ARG A 98 2.42 6.82 -2.74
C ARG A 98 1.22 7.72 -2.51
N ASN A 99 1.49 9.01 -2.26
CA ASN A 99 0.43 9.99 -2.14
C ASN A 99 0.03 10.54 -3.53
N THR A 100 -1.11 11.22 -3.60
CA THR A 100 -1.64 11.79 -4.85
C THR A 100 -0.87 13.01 -5.35
N TYR A 101 0.12 13.51 -4.59
CA TYR A 101 0.95 14.67 -4.92
C TYR A 101 2.34 14.27 -5.42
N GLY A 102 2.54 12.98 -5.76
CA GLY A 102 3.81 12.47 -6.30
C GLY A 102 4.83 12.07 -5.24
N GLY A 103 4.55 12.28 -3.96
CA GLY A 103 5.38 11.84 -2.85
C GLY A 103 5.32 10.32 -2.66
N ARG A 104 6.46 9.73 -2.33
CA ARG A 104 6.62 8.29 -2.05
C ARG A 104 7.39 8.11 -0.75
N HIS A 105 6.96 7.16 0.07
CA HIS A 105 7.67 6.79 1.30
C HIS A 105 7.56 5.30 1.56
N ARG A 106 8.54 4.78 2.30
CA ARG A 106 8.65 3.38 2.63
C ARG A 106 8.75 3.21 4.14
N TYR A 107 7.81 2.45 4.70
CA TYR A 107 7.90 1.97 6.07
C TYR A 107 8.56 0.59 6.04
N LEU A 108 9.62 0.41 6.83
CA LEU A 108 10.28 -0.87 7.02
C LEU A 108 9.80 -1.52 8.32
N LEU A 109 9.37 -2.77 8.23
CA LEU A 109 8.97 -3.60 9.36
C LEU A 109 9.94 -4.77 9.47
N ARG A 110 10.68 -4.84 10.57
CA ARG A 110 11.47 -6.03 10.90
C ARG A 110 10.53 -7.19 11.31
N PRO A 111 10.96 -8.46 11.17
CA PRO A 111 10.17 -9.61 11.58
C PRO A 111 9.71 -9.48 13.03
N GLY A 112 8.43 -9.70 13.29
CA GLY A 112 7.83 -9.55 14.62
C GLY A 112 7.47 -8.13 15.02
N ALA A 113 8.02 -7.09 14.36
CA ALA A 113 7.64 -5.71 14.60
C ALA A 113 6.26 -5.42 13.98
N ARG A 114 5.43 -4.69 14.74
CA ARG A 114 4.06 -4.32 14.33
C ARG A 114 3.80 -2.82 14.44
N GLU A 115 4.75 -2.04 14.95
CA GLU A 115 4.61 -0.61 15.20
C GLU A 115 5.77 0.14 14.58
N VAL A 116 5.47 1.27 13.93
CA VAL A 116 6.45 2.17 13.32
C VAL A 116 6.02 3.61 13.62
N ALA A 117 6.97 4.47 13.95
CA ALA A 117 6.72 5.89 14.08
C ALA A 117 6.15 6.45 12.77
N LYS A 118 5.18 7.37 12.87
CA LYS A 118 4.66 8.03 11.67
C LYS A 118 5.63 9.11 11.25
N ASP A 119 6.45 8.79 10.26
CA ASP A 119 7.48 9.72 9.75
C ASP A 119 7.13 10.30 8.36
N PHE A 120 5.92 10.04 7.83
CA PHE A 120 5.52 10.53 6.50
C PHE A 120 4.05 10.91 6.33
N HIS A 121 3.84 11.99 5.55
CA HIS A 121 2.54 12.44 5.06
C HIS A 121 1.99 11.52 3.95
N VAL A 122 1.45 10.37 4.35
CA VAL A 122 0.69 9.48 3.44
C VAL A 122 -0.70 10.01 3.10
N SER A 123 -1.20 11.02 3.83
CA SER A 123 -2.43 11.74 3.53
C SER A 123 -2.21 13.23 3.80
N PRO A 124 -2.67 14.13 2.90
CA PRO A 124 -2.59 15.58 3.12
C PRO A 124 -3.43 16.04 4.32
N PHE A 125 -4.32 15.19 4.85
CA PHE A 125 -5.29 15.56 5.86
C PHE A 125 -4.95 15.05 7.27
N ASN A 126 -3.73 14.57 7.49
CA ASN A 126 -3.27 14.07 8.79
C ASN A 126 -1.87 14.60 9.09
N GLU A 127 -1.76 15.43 10.13
CA GLU A 127 -0.50 15.86 10.76
C GLU A 127 0.44 14.67 11.00
N VAL A 128 1.76 14.87 10.87
CA VAL A 128 2.80 13.87 11.17
C VAL A 128 2.94 13.76 12.69
N ASP A 129 1.98 13.10 13.30
CA ASP A 129 1.96 12.78 14.73
C ASP A 129 1.32 11.39 14.93
N GLY A 130 1.77 10.70 15.97
CA GLY A 130 1.36 9.35 16.34
C GLY A 130 2.24 8.23 15.79
N PHE A 131 1.71 7.00 15.84
CA PHE A 131 2.38 5.82 15.33
C PHE A 131 1.43 4.96 14.50
N TYR A 132 1.99 4.25 13.52
CA TYR A 132 1.27 3.26 12.76
C TYR A 132 1.42 1.89 13.41
N ARG A 133 0.30 1.26 13.71
CA ARG A 133 0.23 -0.19 13.91
C ARG A 133 -0.05 -0.85 12.57
N ILE A 134 0.91 -1.62 12.08
CA ILE A 134 0.90 -2.22 10.75
C ILE A 134 0.93 -3.75 10.89
N ASP A 135 -0.04 -4.41 10.26
CA ASP A 135 -0.14 -5.87 10.16
C ASP A 135 -0.25 -6.27 8.69
N LEU A 136 0.83 -6.84 8.16
CA LEU A 136 1.00 -7.22 6.75
C LEU A 136 1.52 -8.66 6.66
N PRO A 137 0.73 -9.67 7.09
CA PRO A 137 1.10 -11.06 6.90
C PRO A 137 1.29 -11.39 5.42
N ILE A 138 2.20 -12.32 5.13
CA ILE A 138 2.36 -12.87 3.78
C ILE A 138 1.02 -13.55 3.41
N PRO A 139 0.39 -13.19 2.28
CA PRO A 139 -0.93 -13.70 1.93
C PRO A 139 -0.86 -15.10 1.31
N ASP A 140 -1.94 -15.87 1.49
CA ASP A 140 -2.12 -17.23 1.00
C ASP A 140 -3.42 -17.36 0.17
N GLU A 141 -4.39 -18.16 0.60
CA GLU A 141 -5.76 -18.13 0.08
C GLU A 141 -6.51 -16.82 0.45
N ARG A 142 -6.08 -16.15 1.52
CA ARG A 142 -6.65 -14.88 1.98
C ARG A 142 -5.59 -13.79 2.05
N LEU A 143 -5.97 -12.61 1.58
CA LEU A 143 -5.21 -11.39 1.78
C LEU A 143 -5.81 -10.61 2.95
N ARG A 144 -4.98 -10.26 3.94
CA ARG A 144 -5.36 -9.38 5.04
C ARG A 144 -4.24 -8.39 5.30
N LEU A 145 -4.52 -7.10 5.11
CA LEU A 145 -3.61 -6.01 5.46
C LEU A 145 -4.36 -5.06 6.39
N THR A 146 -3.71 -4.58 7.44
CA THR A 146 -4.26 -3.56 8.33
C THR A 146 -3.20 -2.53 8.66
N VAL A 147 -3.56 -1.25 8.53
CA VAL A 147 -2.74 -0.12 8.93
C VAL A 147 -3.62 0.79 9.77
N THR A 148 -3.28 0.96 11.04
CA THR A 148 -4.00 1.83 11.95
C THR A 148 -3.09 2.93 12.45
N LEU A 149 -3.47 4.18 12.26
CA LEU A 149 -2.80 5.34 12.84
C LEU A 149 -3.40 5.62 14.21
N HIS A 150 -2.59 5.51 15.25
CA HIS A 150 -2.91 5.91 16.61
C HIS A 150 -2.34 7.28 16.90
N ARG A 151 -3.13 8.16 17.51
CA ARG A 151 -2.73 9.50 17.96
C ARG A 151 -3.21 9.71 19.39
N GLN A 152 -2.42 10.40 20.20
CA GLN A 152 -2.76 10.71 21.59
C GLN A 152 -4.10 11.46 21.64
N GLY A 153 -5.02 10.98 22.48
CA GLY A 153 -6.33 11.61 22.71
C GLY A 153 -7.28 11.67 21.50
N ARG A 154 -6.96 11.02 20.36
CA ARG A 154 -7.78 11.04 19.14
C ARG A 154 -8.17 9.63 18.70
N PRO A 155 -9.36 9.44 18.11
CA PRO A 155 -9.78 8.15 17.58
C PRO A 155 -8.86 7.70 16.42
N PRO A 156 -8.57 6.39 16.32
CA PRO A 156 -7.65 5.88 15.31
C PRO A 156 -8.22 6.01 13.90
N PHE A 157 -7.34 6.27 12.94
CA PHE A 157 -7.64 6.10 11.52
C PHE A 157 -7.22 4.72 11.08
N ALA A 158 -8.08 3.97 10.40
CA ALA A 158 -7.78 2.60 9.98
C ALA A 158 -7.96 2.42 8.47
N ALA A 159 -6.97 1.82 7.83
CA ALA A 159 -7.08 1.28 6.48
C ALA A 159 -6.94 -0.23 6.54
N SER A 160 -7.82 -0.94 5.84
CA SER A 160 -7.74 -2.40 5.74
C SER A 160 -7.99 -2.88 4.32
N VAL A 161 -7.28 -3.95 3.96
CA VAL A 161 -7.49 -4.71 2.73
C VAL A 161 -7.86 -6.12 3.13
N ARG A 162 -8.99 -6.61 2.63
CA ARG A 162 -9.40 -8.01 2.75
C ARG A 162 -9.65 -8.56 1.37
N GLY A 163 -9.00 -9.66 1.02
CA GLY A 163 -9.16 -10.27 -0.29
C GLY A 163 -9.16 -11.79 -0.24
N ARG A 164 -9.68 -12.38 -1.31
CA ARG A 164 -9.65 -13.82 -1.54
C ARG A 164 -8.91 -14.09 -2.84
N ARG A 165 -8.05 -15.11 -2.82
CA ARG A 165 -7.36 -15.58 -4.00
C ARG A 165 -8.37 -15.99 -5.07
N VAL A 166 -8.09 -15.63 -6.33
CA VAL A 166 -8.87 -16.04 -7.49
C VAL A 166 -7.96 -16.76 -8.50
N PRO A 167 -8.48 -17.78 -9.20
CA PRO A 167 -7.64 -18.66 -10.02
C PRO A 167 -7.14 -17.98 -11.30
N ALA A 168 -7.90 -17.03 -11.83
CA ALA A 168 -7.58 -16.37 -13.09
C ALA A 168 -8.13 -14.94 -13.14
N MET A 169 -7.51 -14.13 -14.01
CA MET A 169 -7.96 -12.78 -14.30
C MET A 169 -9.24 -12.81 -15.15
N LYS A 170 -10.18 -11.94 -14.83
CA LYS A 170 -11.42 -11.72 -15.59
C LYS A 170 -11.33 -10.36 -16.29
N ALA A 171 -12.10 -10.15 -17.36
CA ALA A 171 -12.13 -8.87 -18.09
C ALA A 171 -12.36 -7.65 -17.16
N ARG A 172 -13.27 -7.78 -16.18
CA ARG A 172 -13.55 -6.74 -15.18
C ARG A 172 -12.35 -6.36 -14.29
N HIS A 173 -11.33 -7.20 -14.20
CA HIS A 173 -10.13 -6.95 -13.41
C HIS A 173 -9.14 -6.07 -14.15
N ILE A 174 -9.09 -6.14 -15.49
CA ILE A 174 -8.09 -5.43 -16.32
C ILE A 174 -8.10 -3.93 -16.04
N LEU A 175 -9.28 -3.32 -15.98
CA LEU A 175 -9.47 -1.89 -15.72
C LEU A 175 -9.58 -1.53 -14.23
N ALA A 176 -9.45 -2.50 -13.32
CA ALA A 176 -9.59 -2.26 -11.88
C ALA A 176 -8.63 -1.17 -11.33
N PRO A 177 -7.36 -1.07 -11.76
CA PRO A 177 -6.45 -0.01 -11.30
C PRO A 177 -6.91 1.38 -11.74
N VAL A 178 -7.46 1.49 -12.96
CA VAL A 178 -8.02 2.74 -13.52
C VAL A 178 -9.23 3.18 -12.69
N PHE A 179 -10.19 2.27 -12.48
CA PHE A 179 -11.37 2.58 -11.66
C PHE A 179 -11.03 2.86 -10.20
N THR A 180 -10.02 2.20 -9.64
CA THR A 180 -9.55 2.46 -8.28
C THR A 180 -8.92 3.84 -8.17
N SER A 181 -8.05 4.22 -9.11
CA SER A 181 -7.49 5.57 -9.21
C SER A 181 -8.59 6.63 -9.27
N ALA A 182 -9.57 6.46 -10.16
CA ALA A 182 -10.69 7.39 -10.30
C ALA A 182 -11.52 7.53 -9.01
N ARG A 183 -11.84 6.41 -8.35
CA ARG A 183 -12.57 6.41 -7.08
C ARG A 183 -11.81 7.10 -5.95
N ILE A 184 -10.51 6.83 -5.81
CA ILE A 184 -9.68 7.46 -4.77
C ILE A 184 -9.52 8.95 -5.02
N ARG A 185 -9.30 9.38 -6.28
CA ARG A 185 -9.26 10.80 -6.63
C ARG A 185 -10.58 11.50 -6.32
N ARG A 186 -11.72 10.91 -6.73
CA ARG A 186 -13.06 11.44 -6.40
C ARG A 186 -13.29 11.52 -4.90
N GLN A 187 -12.88 10.51 -4.14
CA GLN A 187 -13.00 10.53 -2.68
C GLN A 187 -12.12 11.62 -2.05
N GLY A 188 -10.87 11.77 -2.52
CA GLY A 188 -9.96 12.83 -2.05
C GLY A 188 -10.52 14.23 -2.33
N ILE A 189 -11.04 14.46 -3.54
CA ILE A 189 -11.72 15.71 -3.91
C ILE A 189 -12.96 15.93 -3.03
N GLY A 190 -13.80 14.91 -2.85
CA GLY A 190 -15.00 15.02 -2.01
C GLY A 190 -14.69 15.29 -0.53
N LEU A 191 -13.58 14.76 -0.02
CA LEU A 191 -13.09 15.03 1.33
C LEU A 191 -12.57 16.46 1.47
N TYR A 192 -11.80 16.95 0.49
CA TYR A 192 -11.36 18.35 0.42
C TYR A 192 -12.55 19.31 0.38
N LEU A 193 -13.54 19.06 -0.48
CA LEU A 193 -14.77 19.86 -0.58
C LEU A 193 -15.63 19.82 0.69
N ARG A 194 -15.46 18.81 1.55
CA ARG A 194 -16.12 18.68 2.86
C ARG A 194 -15.32 19.32 4.00
N GLY A 195 -14.32 20.14 3.69
CA GLY A 195 -13.60 20.95 4.67
C GLY A 195 -12.38 20.28 5.31
N LEU A 196 -11.87 19.18 4.74
CA LEU A 196 -10.58 18.65 5.17
C LEU A 196 -9.46 19.52 4.60
N THR A 197 -8.77 20.23 5.48
CA THR A 197 -7.65 21.11 5.12
C THR A 197 -6.42 20.29 4.73
N ILE A 198 -5.80 20.67 3.61
CA ILE A 198 -4.50 20.16 3.22
C ILE A 198 -3.48 20.73 4.21
N GLN A 199 -2.91 19.87 5.03
CA GLN A 199 -1.78 20.21 5.88
C GLN A 199 -0.56 20.40 4.98
N PRO A 200 0.14 21.55 5.06
CA PRO A 200 1.38 21.74 4.32
C PRO A 200 2.40 20.67 4.77
N PRO A 201 3.31 20.23 3.89
CA PRO A 201 4.39 19.36 4.31
C PRO A 201 5.16 20.08 5.42
N GLY A 202 5.17 19.51 6.63
CA GLY A 202 6.04 20.00 7.69
C GLY A 202 7.47 20.00 7.14
N VAL A 203 8.13 21.15 7.22
CA VAL A 203 9.56 21.24 6.99
C VAL A 203 10.21 20.42 8.09
N ASN A 204 10.64 19.18 7.78
CA ASN A 204 11.58 18.48 8.64
C ASN A 204 12.86 19.34 8.68
N ARG A 205 13.08 20.04 9.79
CA ARG A 205 14.42 20.45 10.20
C ARG A 205 15.14 19.23 10.75
#